data_AF-W2TV13-F1
#
_entry.id   AF-W2TV13-F1
#
_cell.length_a   1.000
_cell.length_b   1.000
_cell.length_c   1.000
_cell.angle_alpha   90.00
_cell.angle_beta   90.00
_cell.angle_gamma   90.00
#
_symmetry.space_group_name_H-M   'P 1'
#
loop_
_entity.id
_entity.type
_entity.pdbx_description
1 polymer ?
#
loop_
_entity_poly.entity_id
_entity_poly.type
_entity_poly.pdbx_seq_one_letter_code
_entity_poly.pdbx_strand_id
1 'polypeptide(L)'
;MPESLRWLVTNERYGEADVIMRKAAKVNKSSIPDKWWEQLEKSQSKKNTSYGLLDLFRTKTLRIRSLVCFFIWPVNAMLFYGLTMKSDIGGGSIYVNFALSAAIEIPAIFVVYFLIDRIGRRWMVACSFFVAGICLVINLFVGDHVAFYWGMLQIMITKGAVTSAFIALYTYTSELFPTVIRNTAMGSCSTMARLGSILSSFIALWLVDNYGKLSLVIPFSVLALASAVMTAVLLPETVNKPMHETIADVEDATT
;
A
#
# COMPACT_ATOMS: atom_id res chain seq x y z
N MET A 1 -3.48 14.11 -24.40
CA MET A 1 -2.57 14.70 -23.40
C MET A 1 -1.16 14.68 -24.00
N PRO A 2 -0.37 15.75 -23.90
CA PRO A 2 1.02 15.74 -24.38
C PRO A 2 1.86 14.70 -23.61
N GLU A 3 2.84 14.08 -24.28
CA GLU A 3 3.81 13.20 -23.63
C GLU A 3 4.66 13.97 -22.60
N SER A 4 5.23 13.25 -21.63
CA SER A 4 6.01 13.90 -20.57
C SER A 4 7.28 14.52 -21.14
N LEU A 5 7.53 15.80 -20.81
CA LEU A 5 8.75 16.52 -21.20
C LEU A 5 10.04 15.76 -20.84
N ARG A 6 10.02 15.02 -19.71
CA ARG A 6 11.14 14.19 -19.29
C ARG A 6 11.42 13.04 -20.25
N TRP A 7 10.38 12.34 -20.70
CA TRP A 7 10.53 11.22 -21.65
C TRP A 7 11.01 11.70 -23.02
N LEU A 8 10.51 12.85 -23.49
CA LEU A 8 10.95 13.45 -24.76
C LEU A 8 12.44 13.85 -24.72
N VAL A 9 12.91 14.43 -23.61
CA VAL A 9 14.32 14.74 -23.40
C VAL A 9 15.18 13.47 -23.31
N THR A 10 14.70 12.41 -22.63
CA THR A 10 15.43 11.13 -22.53
C THR A 10 15.55 10.40 -23.88
N ASN A 11 14.57 10.56 -24.77
CA ASN A 11 14.59 9.99 -26.12
C ASN A 11 15.22 10.92 -27.17
N GLU A 12 15.97 11.94 -26.74
CA GLU A 12 16.64 12.91 -27.63
C GLU A 12 15.68 13.68 -28.57
N ARG A 13 14.37 13.68 -28.27
CA ARG A 13 13.31 14.40 -29.02
C ARG A 13 13.16 15.84 -28.51
N TYR A 14 14.25 16.60 -28.52
CA TYR A 14 14.30 17.96 -27.94
C TYR A 14 13.37 18.97 -28.63
N GLY A 15 13.18 18.84 -29.95
CA GLY A 15 12.33 19.76 -30.71
C GLY A 15 10.87 19.71 -30.26
N GLU A 16 10.35 18.51 -30.01
CA GLU A 16 8.97 18.33 -29.52
C GLU A 16 8.83 18.77 -28.06
N ALA A 17 9.85 18.49 -27.25
CA ALA A 17 9.90 18.97 -25.87
C ALA A 17 9.83 20.50 -25.82
N ASP A 18 10.57 21.20 -26.69
CA ASP A 18 10.61 22.66 -26.72
C ASP A 18 9.27 23.28 -27.13
N VAL A 19 8.57 22.70 -28.12
CA VAL A 19 7.22 23.14 -28.52
C VAL A 19 6.24 23.06 -27.35
N ILE A 20 6.26 21.96 -26.59
CA ILE A 20 5.38 21.76 -25.44
C ILE A 20 5.74 22.72 -24.31
N MET A 21 7.04 22.87 -24.00
CA MET A 21 7.50 23.74 -22.91
C MET A 21 7.20 25.21 -23.21
N ARG A 22 7.46 25.69 -24.43
CA ARG A 22 7.13 27.05 -24.85
C ARG A 22 5.63 27.33 -24.84
N LYS A 23 4.80 26.33 -25.15
CA LYS A 23 3.34 26.44 -25.03
C LYS A 23 2.92 26.60 -23.57
N ALA A 24 3.49 25.82 -22.65
CA ALA A 24 3.25 25.94 -21.22
C ALA A 24 3.74 27.27 -20.64
N ALA A 25 4.91 27.75 -21.09
CA ALA A 25 5.47 29.03 -20.68
C ALA A 25 4.68 30.25 -21.18
N LYS A 26 4.09 30.18 -22.39
CA LYS A 26 3.15 31.22 -22.85
C LYS A 26 1.92 31.33 -21.94
N VAL A 27 1.41 30.19 -21.45
CA VAL A 27 0.28 30.15 -20.50
C VAL A 27 0.71 30.71 -19.14
N ASN A 28 1.90 30.33 -18.67
CA ASN A 28 2.44 30.76 -17.37
C ASN A 28 3.14 32.13 -17.38
N LYS A 29 3.16 32.84 -18.52
CA LYS A 29 3.84 34.14 -18.71
C LYS A 29 5.30 34.14 -18.22
N SER A 30 5.99 33.01 -18.35
CA SER A 30 7.37 32.83 -17.90
C SER A 30 8.33 32.75 -19.09
N SER A 31 9.52 33.32 -18.99
CA SER A 31 10.60 33.13 -19.98
C SER A 31 11.40 31.86 -19.67
N ILE A 32 11.63 31.02 -20.69
CA ILE A 32 12.44 29.80 -20.57
C ILE A 32 13.81 30.09 -21.21
N PRO A 33 14.94 29.67 -20.58
CA PRO A 33 16.26 29.75 -21.20
C PRO A 33 16.35 28.91 -22.48
N ASP A 34 17.18 29.34 -23.44
CA ASP A 34 17.55 28.49 -24.56
C ASP A 34 18.35 27.29 -24.05
N LYS A 35 17.90 26.08 -24.40
CA LYS A 35 18.39 24.79 -23.91
C LYS A 35 18.11 24.46 -22.43
N TRP A 36 16.91 24.79 -21.94
CA TRP A 36 16.42 24.35 -20.62
C TRP A 36 16.54 22.82 -20.37
N TRP A 37 16.55 22.00 -21.43
CA TRP A 37 16.73 20.56 -21.32
C TRP A 37 18.11 20.13 -20.82
N GLU A 38 19.17 20.94 -20.93
CA GLU A 38 20.51 20.59 -20.39
C GLU A 38 20.51 20.49 -18.86
N GLN A 39 19.71 21.31 -18.18
CA GLN A 39 19.49 21.18 -16.73
C GLN A 39 18.74 19.89 -16.40
N LEU A 40 17.77 19.50 -17.24
CA LEU A 40 17.06 18.23 -17.07
C LEU A 40 17.96 17.03 -17.33
N GLU A 41 18.80 17.07 -18.37
CA GLU A 41 19.80 16.03 -18.65
C GLU A 41 20.81 15.91 -17.52
N LYS A 42 21.36 17.01 -16.98
CA LYS A 42 22.25 16.95 -15.81
C LYS A 42 21.54 16.41 -14.57
N SER A 43 20.26 16.72 -14.39
CA SER A 43 19.46 16.17 -13.29
C SER A 43 19.15 14.67 -13.47
N GLN A 44 19.00 14.22 -14.72
CA GLN A 44 18.75 12.83 -15.08
C GLN A 44 20.03 12.00 -15.09
N SER A 45 21.17 12.55 -15.55
CA SER A 45 22.45 11.85 -15.58
C SER A 45 23.00 11.59 -14.18
N LYS A 46 22.80 12.52 -13.24
CA LYS A 46 23.04 12.27 -11.80
C LYS A 46 22.10 11.21 -11.19
N LYS A 47 20.93 10.98 -11.80
CA LYS A 47 19.95 9.94 -11.43
C LYS A 47 20.10 8.63 -12.24
N ASN A 48 20.98 8.58 -13.24
CA ASN A 48 21.16 7.44 -14.15
C ASN A 48 22.08 6.34 -13.58
N THR A 49 22.42 6.35 -12.29
CA THR A 49 22.77 5.09 -11.64
C THR A 49 21.51 4.23 -11.65
N SER A 50 21.45 3.23 -12.53
CA SER A 50 20.34 2.28 -12.60
C SER A 50 20.19 1.60 -11.23
N TYR A 51 19.28 2.12 -10.41
CA TYR A 51 19.02 1.55 -9.10
C TYR A 51 18.16 0.31 -9.28
N GLY A 52 18.70 -0.84 -8.88
CA GLY A 52 18.08 -2.14 -9.07
C GLY A 52 17.24 -2.57 -7.86
N LEU A 53 16.58 -3.71 -8.02
CA LEU A 53 15.92 -4.43 -6.90
C LEU A 53 16.90 -4.76 -5.76
N LEU A 54 18.18 -4.96 -6.08
CA LEU A 54 19.22 -5.26 -5.09
C LEU A 54 19.54 -4.05 -4.19
N ASP A 55 19.31 -2.82 -4.67
CA ASP A 55 19.56 -1.61 -3.87
C ASP A 55 18.59 -1.47 -2.69
N LEU A 56 17.43 -2.14 -2.72
CA LEU A 56 16.52 -2.24 -1.56
C LEU A 56 17.17 -2.94 -0.36
N PHE A 57 18.14 -3.82 -0.62
CA PHE A 57 18.80 -4.64 0.40
C PHE A 57 20.20 -4.12 0.77
N ARG A 58 20.60 -2.98 0.20
CA ARG A 58 21.95 -2.43 0.32
C ARG A 58 22.29 -2.02 1.76
N THR A 59 21.38 -1.30 2.41
CA THR A 59 21.52 -0.81 3.78
C THR A 59 20.73 -1.67 4.77
N LYS A 60 21.21 -1.83 6.01
CA LYS A 60 20.47 -2.55 7.07
C LYS A 60 19.06 -1.97 7.30
N THR A 61 18.94 -0.65 7.38
CA THR A 61 17.67 0.09 7.53
C THR A 61 16.72 -0.18 6.37
N LEU A 62 17.17 -0.04 5.12
CA LEU A 62 16.35 -0.31 3.93
C LEU A 62 15.96 -1.78 3.81
N ARG A 63 16.84 -2.70 4.20
CA ARG A 63 16.56 -4.14 4.22
C ARG A 63 15.44 -4.47 5.19
N ILE A 64 15.48 -3.95 6.42
CA ILE A 64 14.40 -4.18 7.42
C ILE A 64 13.09 -3.62 6.89
N ARG A 65 13.09 -2.37 6.39
CA ARG A 65 11.91 -1.74 5.79
C ARG A 65 11.34 -2.57 4.63
N SER A 66 12.19 -3.04 3.72
CA SER A 66 11.80 -3.85 2.56
C SER A 66 11.24 -5.21 2.96
N LEU A 67 11.90 -5.93 3.89
CA LEU A 67 11.42 -7.23 4.36
C LEU A 67 10.05 -7.12 5.03
N VAL A 68 9.85 -6.10 5.86
CA VAL A 68 8.57 -5.89 6.53
C VAL A 68 7.49 -5.49 5.51
N CYS A 69 7.78 -4.61 4.54
CA CYS A 69 6.85 -4.32 3.45
C CYS A 69 6.51 -5.57 2.62
N PHE A 70 7.50 -6.38 2.24
CA PHE A 70 7.28 -7.63 1.52
C PHE A 70 6.47 -8.66 2.31
N PHE A 71 6.42 -8.56 3.64
CA PHE A 71 5.53 -9.37 4.45
C PHE A 71 4.11 -8.78 4.54
N ILE A 72 3.98 -7.48 4.80
CA ILE A 72 2.67 -6.86 5.06
C ILE A 72 1.82 -6.76 3.79
N TRP A 73 2.41 -6.42 2.65
CA TRP A 73 1.71 -6.28 1.37
C TRP A 73 0.91 -7.53 0.95
N PRO A 74 1.50 -8.74 0.90
CA PRO A 74 0.75 -9.95 0.61
C PRO A 74 -0.29 -10.26 1.68
N VAL A 75 -0.01 -10.06 2.97
CA VAL A 75 -0.99 -10.29 4.04
C VAL A 75 -2.22 -9.40 3.87
N ASN A 76 -2.02 -8.12 3.56
CA ASN A 76 -3.11 -7.18 3.36
C ASN A 76 -3.96 -7.54 2.14
N ALA A 77 -3.31 -7.86 1.01
CA ALA A 77 -4.02 -8.33 -0.17
C ALA A 77 -4.77 -9.62 0.12
N MET A 78 -4.17 -10.54 0.87
CA MET A 78 -4.78 -11.81 1.22
C MET A 78 -6.05 -11.61 2.06
N LEU A 79 -6.01 -10.74 3.06
CA LEU A 79 -7.17 -10.35 3.86
C LEU A 79 -8.26 -9.71 3.00
N PHE A 80 -7.89 -8.75 2.14
CA PHE A 80 -8.84 -8.00 1.31
C PHE A 80 -9.61 -8.92 0.36
N TYR A 81 -8.90 -9.77 -0.39
CA TYR A 81 -9.53 -10.67 -1.34
C TYR A 81 -10.25 -11.82 -0.65
N GLY A 82 -9.71 -12.36 0.45
CA GLY A 82 -10.31 -13.51 1.12
C GLY A 82 -11.63 -13.16 1.81
N LEU A 83 -11.71 -11.98 2.43
CA LEU A 83 -12.97 -11.46 2.97
C LEU A 83 -14.00 -11.17 1.87
N THR A 84 -13.54 -10.71 0.71
CA THR A 84 -14.42 -10.43 -0.42
C THR A 84 -14.98 -11.72 -1.04
N MET A 85 -14.14 -12.75 -1.18
CA MET A 85 -14.53 -14.04 -1.77
C MET A 85 -15.39 -14.89 -0.85
N LYS A 86 -15.21 -14.80 0.48
CA LYS A 86 -16.05 -15.47 1.47
C LYS A 86 -16.93 -14.46 2.20
N SER A 87 -17.68 -13.67 1.44
CA SER A 87 -18.70 -12.74 1.97
C SER A 87 -19.88 -13.46 2.66
N ASP A 88 -19.94 -14.78 2.59
CA ASP A 88 -20.95 -15.63 3.23
C ASP A 88 -20.69 -15.91 4.72
N ILE A 89 -19.55 -15.47 5.26
CA ILE A 89 -19.19 -15.68 6.67
C ILE A 89 -20.23 -15.04 7.62
N GLY A 90 -20.95 -14.01 7.18
CA GLY A 90 -21.95 -13.29 7.98
C GLY A 90 -23.35 -13.92 8.01
N GLY A 91 -23.60 -14.98 7.24
CA GLY A 91 -24.96 -15.50 6.98
C GLY A 91 -25.73 -14.62 5.99
N GLY A 92 -26.98 -14.96 5.64
CA GLY A 92 -27.82 -14.16 4.75
C GLY A 92 -27.49 -14.29 3.25
N SER A 93 -27.96 -13.34 2.43
CA SER A 93 -27.73 -13.37 0.98
C SER A 93 -26.37 -12.79 0.60
N ILE A 94 -25.62 -13.52 -0.22
CA ILE A 94 -24.30 -13.15 -0.76
C ILE A 94 -24.30 -11.73 -1.34
N TYR A 95 -25.33 -11.39 -2.11
CA TYR A 95 -25.46 -10.09 -2.78
C TYR A 95 -25.50 -8.91 -1.80
N VAL A 96 -26.23 -9.04 -0.68
CA VAL A 96 -26.34 -7.99 0.33
C VAL A 96 -25.02 -7.83 1.09
N ASN A 97 -24.39 -8.95 1.50
CA ASN A 97 -23.10 -8.90 2.19
C ASN A 97 -22.03 -8.29 1.31
N PHE A 98 -22.00 -8.64 0.01
CA PHE A 98 -21.07 -8.06 -0.95
C PHE A 98 -21.32 -6.55 -1.16
N ALA A 99 -22.58 -6.14 -1.34
CA ALA A 99 -22.95 -4.74 -1.51
C ALA A 99 -22.56 -3.87 -0.30
N LEU A 100 -22.85 -4.34 0.93
CA LEU A 100 -22.47 -3.65 2.16
C LEU A 100 -20.95 -3.62 2.37
N SER A 101 -20.28 -4.72 2.00
CA SER A 101 -18.83 -4.83 2.00
C SER A 101 -18.17 -3.87 1.01
N ALA A 102 -18.80 -3.58 -0.13
CA ALA A 102 -18.32 -2.55 -1.05
C ALA A 102 -18.65 -1.14 -0.51
N ALA A 103 -19.84 -0.95 0.07
CA ALA A 103 -20.27 0.32 0.61
C ALA A 103 -19.38 0.83 1.75
N ILE A 104 -18.85 -0.05 2.62
CA ILE A 104 -17.97 0.32 3.73
C ILE A 104 -16.57 0.78 3.27
N GLU A 105 -16.17 0.52 2.03
CA GLU A 105 -14.89 1.00 1.49
C GLU A 105 -14.87 2.53 1.36
N ILE A 106 -16.02 3.13 1.02
CA ILE A 106 -16.18 4.59 0.89
C ILE A 106 -15.89 5.32 2.22
N PRO A 107 -16.59 5.02 3.34
CA PRO A 107 -16.29 5.67 4.62
C PRO A 107 -14.89 5.33 5.13
N ALA A 108 -14.36 4.13 4.85
CA ALA A 108 -12.98 3.80 5.20
C ALA A 108 -11.97 4.77 4.53
N ILE A 109 -12.18 5.15 3.27
CA ILE A 109 -11.35 6.15 2.58
C ILE A 109 -11.38 7.50 3.32
N PHE A 110 -12.57 7.97 3.71
CA PHE A 110 -12.70 9.24 4.46
C PHE A 110 -11.99 9.17 5.81
N VAL A 111 -12.13 8.05 6.53
CA VAL A 111 -11.44 7.84 7.80
C VAL A 111 -9.92 7.96 7.60
N VAL A 112 -9.35 7.30 6.59
CA VAL A 112 -7.91 7.43 6.31
C VAL A 112 -7.55 8.87 5.98
N TYR A 113 -8.31 9.52 5.09
CA TYR A 113 -8.04 10.91 4.69
C TYR A 113 -7.97 11.87 5.88
N PHE A 114 -8.88 11.75 6.85
CA PHE A 114 -8.89 12.63 8.02
C PHE A 114 -7.89 12.23 9.12
N LEU A 115 -7.61 10.95 9.29
CA LEU A 115 -6.81 10.45 10.44
C LEU A 115 -5.32 10.28 10.11
N ILE A 116 -4.94 10.06 8.85
CA ILE A 116 -3.55 9.72 8.48
C ILE A 116 -2.54 10.82 8.84
N ASP A 117 -2.96 12.08 8.81
CA ASP A 117 -2.12 13.22 9.20
C ASP A 117 -2.14 13.52 10.70
N ARG A 118 -3.15 13.04 11.45
CA ARG A 118 -3.27 13.28 12.90
C ARG A 118 -2.65 12.16 13.74
N ILE A 119 -2.97 10.92 13.43
CA ILE A 119 -2.51 9.71 14.16
C ILE A 119 -1.13 9.28 13.69
N GLY A 120 -0.85 9.55 12.42
CA GLY A 120 0.38 9.15 11.75
C GLY A 120 0.29 7.83 11.00
N ARG A 121 1.21 7.65 10.06
CA ARG A 121 1.15 6.58 9.06
C ARG A 121 1.45 5.22 9.69
N ARG A 122 2.43 5.14 10.60
CA ARG A 122 2.78 3.89 11.30
C ARG A 122 1.60 3.39 12.12
N TRP A 123 1.05 4.26 12.97
CA TRP A 123 -0.06 3.91 13.85
C TRP A 123 -1.34 3.65 13.06
N MET A 124 -1.61 4.38 11.98
CA MET A 124 -2.76 4.11 11.12
C MET A 124 -2.72 2.69 10.53
N VAL A 125 -1.57 2.27 9.99
CA VAL A 125 -1.40 0.91 9.44
C VAL A 125 -1.47 -0.14 10.55
N ALA A 126 -0.74 0.06 11.66
CA ALA A 126 -0.71 -0.89 12.77
C ALA A 126 -2.09 -1.09 13.43
N CYS A 127 -2.80 0.01 13.74
CA CYS A 127 -4.14 -0.03 14.33
C CYS A 127 -5.13 -0.70 13.38
N SER A 128 -5.05 -0.44 12.07
CA SER A 128 -5.94 -1.06 11.10
C SER A 128 -5.75 -2.59 11.03
N PHE A 129 -4.51 -3.08 11.00
CA PHE A 129 -4.24 -4.52 11.07
C PHE A 129 -4.64 -5.14 12.41
N PHE A 130 -4.44 -4.41 13.50
CA PHE A 130 -4.83 -4.88 14.84
C PHE A 130 -6.35 -5.03 14.96
N VAL A 131 -7.11 -4.02 14.50
CA VAL A 131 -8.57 -4.07 14.45
C VAL A 131 -9.04 -5.23 13.56
N ALA A 132 -8.48 -5.38 12.36
CA ALA A 132 -8.83 -6.50 11.48
C ALA A 132 -8.52 -7.86 12.12
N GLY A 133 -7.35 -8.02 12.75
CA GLY A 133 -6.94 -9.25 13.41
C GLY A 133 -7.82 -9.60 14.60
N ILE A 134 -8.09 -8.66 15.50
CA ILE A 134 -8.99 -8.86 16.64
C ILE A 134 -10.40 -9.20 16.16
N CYS A 135 -10.90 -8.50 15.15
CA CYS A 135 -12.22 -8.75 14.61
C CYS A 135 -12.33 -10.19 14.08
N LEU A 136 -11.30 -10.71 13.41
CA LEU A 136 -11.24 -12.12 13.00
C LEU A 136 -11.16 -13.09 14.18
N VAL A 137 -10.40 -12.78 15.24
CA VAL A 137 -10.34 -13.60 16.46
C VAL A 137 -11.69 -13.64 17.17
N ILE A 138 -12.39 -12.52 17.28
CA ILE A 138 -13.74 -12.48 17.86
C ILE A 138 -14.67 -13.39 17.03
N ASN A 139 -14.54 -13.38 15.70
CA ASN A 139 -15.37 -14.21 14.82
C ASN A 139 -15.16 -15.70 15.09
N LEU A 140 -13.92 -16.09 15.42
CA LEU A 140 -13.57 -17.46 15.81
C LEU A 140 -14.29 -17.92 17.07
N PHE A 141 -14.33 -17.08 18.12
CA PHE A 141 -14.94 -17.44 19.42
C PHE A 141 -16.46 -17.39 19.40
N VAL A 142 -17.02 -16.48 18.61
CA VAL A 142 -18.45 -16.22 18.58
C VAL A 142 -19.22 -17.30 17.78
N GLY A 143 -18.56 -17.99 16.84
CA GLY A 143 -19.14 -19.12 16.09
C GLY A 143 -20.34 -18.73 15.22
N ASP A 144 -21.05 -19.72 14.67
CA ASP A 144 -22.25 -19.51 13.82
C ASP A 144 -23.53 -19.17 14.66
N HIS A 145 -23.42 -19.00 15.98
CA HIS A 145 -24.56 -18.86 16.91
C HIS A 145 -24.99 -17.41 17.21
N VAL A 146 -24.54 -16.43 16.42
CA VAL A 146 -24.86 -15.01 16.60
C VAL A 146 -25.99 -14.56 15.69
N ALA A 147 -26.72 -13.53 16.14
CA ALA A 147 -27.65 -12.82 15.29
C ALA A 147 -26.93 -12.26 14.05
N PHE A 148 -27.53 -12.45 12.88
CA PHE A 148 -27.04 -11.99 11.57
C PHE A 148 -26.46 -10.56 11.58
N TYR A 149 -27.11 -9.64 12.29
CA TYR A 149 -26.66 -8.25 12.43
C TYR A 149 -25.27 -8.09 13.05
N TRP A 150 -24.92 -8.91 14.05
CA TRP A 150 -23.61 -8.87 14.71
C TRP A 150 -22.51 -9.38 13.79
N GLY A 151 -22.73 -10.51 13.10
CA GLY A 151 -21.77 -11.04 12.12
C GLY A 151 -21.54 -10.08 10.95
N MET A 152 -22.60 -9.43 10.48
CA MET A 152 -22.52 -8.44 9.41
C MET A 152 -21.73 -7.20 9.82
N LEU A 153 -22.01 -6.62 10.99
CA LEU A 153 -21.29 -5.47 11.53
C LEU A 153 -19.80 -5.78 11.70
N GLN A 154 -19.49 -6.98 12.18
CA GLN A 154 -18.12 -7.45 12.37
C GLN A 154 -17.34 -7.56 11.04
N ILE A 155 -17.96 -8.13 10.00
CA ILE A 155 -17.35 -8.24 8.67
C ILE A 155 -17.14 -6.84 8.06
N MET A 156 -18.11 -5.93 8.21
CA MET A 156 -17.99 -4.56 7.73
C MET A 156 -16.81 -3.83 8.41
N ILE A 157 -16.68 -3.95 9.73
CA ILE A 157 -15.55 -3.35 10.46
C ILE A 157 -14.22 -3.96 10.00
N THR A 158 -14.15 -5.28 9.87
CA THR A 158 -12.94 -5.97 9.41
C THR A 158 -12.54 -5.50 8.02
N LYS A 159 -13.49 -5.47 7.08
CA LYS A 159 -13.24 -5.04 5.71
C LYS A 159 -12.86 -3.57 5.63
N GLY A 160 -13.56 -2.70 6.35
CA GLY A 160 -13.20 -1.28 6.45
C GLY A 160 -11.79 -1.05 7.01
N ALA A 161 -11.40 -1.83 8.02
CA ALA A 161 -10.05 -1.78 8.58
C ALA A 161 -8.98 -2.25 7.58
N VAL A 162 -9.23 -3.35 6.85
CA VAL A 162 -8.31 -3.83 5.80
C VAL A 162 -8.19 -2.83 4.65
N THR A 163 -9.29 -2.23 4.19
CA THR A 163 -9.27 -1.18 3.17
C THR A 163 -8.48 0.05 3.65
N SER A 164 -8.68 0.43 4.91
CA SER A 164 -7.93 1.54 5.53
C SER A 164 -6.44 1.25 5.59
N ALA A 165 -6.06 0.02 5.98
CA ALA A 165 -4.69 -0.46 5.96
C ALA A 165 -4.11 -0.39 4.54
N PHE A 166 -4.87 -0.80 3.52
CA PHE A 166 -4.45 -0.75 2.12
C PHE A 166 -4.09 0.68 1.70
N ILE A 167 -4.98 1.64 1.88
CA ILE A 167 -4.75 3.04 1.48
C ILE A 167 -3.57 3.65 2.24
N ALA A 168 -3.53 3.46 3.56
CA ALA A 168 -2.45 3.98 4.40
C ALA A 168 -1.10 3.36 4.00
N LEU A 169 -1.08 2.07 3.68
CA LEU A 169 0.12 1.34 3.30
C LEU A 169 0.70 1.80 1.96
N TYR A 170 -0.12 2.09 0.94
CA TYR A 170 0.36 2.69 -0.32
C TYR A 170 1.07 4.02 -0.10
N THR A 171 0.48 4.86 0.75
CA THR A 171 1.06 6.17 1.09
C THR A 171 2.35 5.98 1.88
N TYR A 172 2.30 5.11 2.89
CA TYR A 172 3.41 4.89 3.80
C TYR A 172 4.63 4.29 3.12
N THR A 173 4.46 3.31 2.22
CA THR A 173 5.58 2.76 1.45
C THR A 173 6.19 3.80 0.52
N SER A 174 5.39 4.72 -0.03
CA SER A 174 5.95 5.80 -0.84
C SER A 174 6.81 6.76 0.00
N GLU A 175 6.44 7.03 1.26
CA GLU A 175 7.21 7.88 2.17
C GLU A 175 8.45 7.16 2.76
N LEU A 176 8.38 5.82 2.89
CA LEU A 176 9.42 5.01 3.52
C LEU A 176 10.67 4.82 2.65
N PHE A 177 10.49 4.82 1.33
CA PHE A 177 11.56 4.62 0.34
C PHE A 177 11.99 5.94 -0.32
N PRO A 178 13.30 6.15 -0.51
CA PRO A 178 13.81 7.35 -1.14
C PRO A 178 13.40 7.41 -2.62
N THR A 179 13.27 8.63 -3.14
CA THR A 179 12.67 8.86 -4.47
C THR A 179 13.32 8.06 -5.60
N VAL A 180 14.62 7.79 -5.49
CA VAL A 180 15.41 7.03 -6.47
C VAL A 180 15.00 5.55 -6.60
N ILE A 181 14.58 4.90 -5.50
CA ILE A 181 14.19 3.47 -5.50
C ILE A 181 12.71 3.25 -5.19
N ARG A 182 11.97 4.33 -4.90
CA ARG A 182 10.55 4.26 -4.54
C ARG A 182 9.71 3.49 -5.54
N ASN A 183 9.86 3.78 -6.84
CA ASN A 183 9.05 3.12 -7.86
C ASN A 183 9.35 1.62 -7.92
N THR A 184 10.62 1.23 -7.82
CA THR A 184 11.05 -0.18 -7.77
C THR A 184 10.54 -0.88 -6.51
N ALA A 185 10.57 -0.20 -5.36
CA ALA A 185 10.04 -0.73 -4.10
C ALA A 185 8.52 -0.89 -4.13
N MET A 186 7.79 0.12 -4.60
CA MET A 186 6.34 0.05 -4.78
C MET A 186 5.95 -1.06 -5.76
N GLY A 187 6.64 -1.15 -6.89
CA GLY A 187 6.39 -2.18 -7.91
C GLY A 187 6.62 -3.59 -7.36
N SER A 188 7.75 -3.83 -6.70
CA SER A 188 8.04 -5.14 -6.10
C SER A 188 7.07 -5.52 -4.98
N CYS A 189 6.69 -4.56 -4.12
CA CYS A 189 5.67 -4.76 -3.09
C CYS A 189 4.30 -5.10 -3.70
N SER A 190 3.91 -4.42 -4.78
CA SER A 190 2.68 -4.70 -5.52
C SER A 190 2.69 -6.10 -6.15
N THR A 191 3.83 -6.54 -6.70
CA THR A 191 3.97 -7.92 -7.20
C THR A 191 3.79 -8.94 -6.07
N MET A 192 4.35 -8.68 -4.90
CA MET A 192 4.16 -9.54 -3.73
C MET A 192 2.69 -9.55 -3.26
N ALA A 193 2.01 -8.40 -3.31
CA ALA A 193 0.58 -8.31 -3.03
C ALA A 193 -0.26 -9.18 -3.98
N ARG A 194 0.13 -9.29 -5.26
CA ARG A 194 -0.52 -10.21 -6.21
C ARG A 194 -0.34 -11.67 -5.83
N LEU A 195 0.84 -12.06 -5.34
CA LEU A 195 1.05 -13.41 -4.80
C LEU A 195 0.11 -13.67 -3.60
N GLY A 196 -0.02 -12.69 -2.69
CA GLY A 196 -1.00 -12.76 -1.59
C GLY A 196 -2.44 -12.92 -2.05
N SER A 197 -2.85 -12.24 -3.13
CA SER A 197 -4.19 -12.39 -3.70
C SER A 197 -4.43 -13.77 -4.31
N ILE A 198 -3.44 -14.36 -4.99
CA ILE A 198 -3.54 -15.71 -5.56
C ILE A 198 -3.66 -16.76 -4.44
N LEU A 199 -2.82 -16.63 -3.40
CA LEU A 199 -2.88 -17.50 -2.22
C LEU A 199 -4.23 -17.37 -1.51
N SER A 200 -4.77 -16.16 -1.42
CA SER A 200 -6.09 -15.91 -0.84
C SER A 200 -7.19 -16.67 -1.57
N SER A 201 -7.24 -16.57 -2.89
CA SER A 201 -8.22 -17.28 -3.70
C SER A 201 -8.13 -18.79 -3.53
N PHE A 202 -6.90 -19.33 -3.47
CA PHE A 202 -6.67 -20.75 -3.23
C PHE A 202 -7.15 -21.18 -1.83
N ILE A 203 -6.80 -20.43 -0.79
CA ILE A 203 -7.22 -20.72 0.59
C ILE A 203 -8.74 -20.60 0.71
N ALA A 204 -9.32 -19.52 0.18
CA ALA A 204 -10.74 -19.25 0.24
C ALA A 204 -11.56 -20.31 -0.51
N LEU A 205 -11.21 -20.68 -1.73
CA LEU A 205 -12.03 -21.62 -2.50
C LEU A 205 -11.76 -23.07 -2.15
N TRP A 206 -10.49 -23.48 -2.04
CA TRP A 206 -10.14 -24.88 -1.88
C TRP A 206 -10.10 -25.30 -0.41
N LEU A 207 -9.47 -24.48 0.45
CA LEU A 207 -9.22 -24.88 1.83
C LEU A 207 -10.48 -24.76 2.72
N VAL A 208 -11.30 -23.73 2.49
CA VAL A 208 -12.56 -23.55 3.24
C VAL A 208 -13.58 -24.63 2.89
N ASP A 209 -13.65 -25.06 1.63
CA ASP A 209 -14.64 -26.06 1.21
C ASP A 209 -14.28 -27.46 1.75
N ASN A 210 -12.98 -27.76 1.94
CA ASN A 210 -12.51 -29.06 2.46
C ASN A 210 -12.36 -29.11 3.99
N TYR A 211 -11.96 -28.01 4.64
CA TYR A 211 -11.60 -27.96 6.06
C TYR A 211 -12.46 -26.99 6.88
N GLY A 212 -13.46 -26.35 6.25
CA GLY A 212 -14.36 -25.40 6.89
C GLY A 212 -13.80 -23.99 7.06
N LYS A 213 -14.66 -23.07 7.51
CA LYS A 213 -14.37 -21.62 7.66
C LYS A 213 -13.17 -21.33 8.58
N LEU A 214 -12.93 -22.20 9.57
CA LEU A 214 -11.85 -22.08 10.55
C LEU A 214 -10.46 -22.10 9.91
N SER A 215 -10.31 -22.82 8.79
CA SER A 215 -9.04 -22.93 8.06
C SER A 215 -8.59 -21.62 7.41
N LEU A 216 -9.50 -20.65 7.26
CA LEU A 216 -9.20 -19.31 6.76
C LEU A 216 -9.03 -18.29 7.91
N VAL A 217 -9.92 -18.31 8.89
CA VAL A 217 -9.96 -17.29 9.96
C VAL A 217 -8.71 -17.33 10.86
N ILE A 218 -8.22 -18.53 11.20
CA ILE A 218 -7.06 -18.71 12.08
C ILE A 218 -5.77 -18.17 11.43
N PRO A 219 -5.34 -18.61 10.23
CA PRO A 219 -4.11 -18.08 9.64
C PRO A 219 -4.22 -16.58 9.33
N PHE A 220 -5.39 -16.10 8.93
CA PHE A 220 -5.57 -14.69 8.56
C PHE A 220 -5.49 -13.78 9.79
N SER A 221 -6.07 -14.18 10.91
CA SER A 221 -5.99 -13.42 12.17
C SER A 221 -4.56 -13.37 12.71
N VAL A 222 -3.84 -14.49 12.70
CA VAL A 222 -2.44 -14.56 13.14
C VAL A 222 -1.55 -13.67 12.27
N LEU A 223 -1.69 -13.75 10.94
CA LEU A 223 -0.90 -12.94 10.01
C LEU A 223 -1.23 -11.45 10.13
N ALA A 224 -2.51 -11.09 10.35
CA ALA A 224 -2.92 -9.70 10.58
C ALA A 224 -2.30 -9.15 11.87
N LEU A 225 -2.38 -9.88 12.98
CA LEU A 225 -1.79 -9.46 14.25
C LEU A 225 -0.26 -9.39 14.18
N ALA A 226 0.39 -10.35 13.53
CA ALA A 226 1.83 -10.30 13.29
C ALA A 226 2.22 -9.06 12.46
N SER A 227 1.44 -8.74 11.42
CA SER A 227 1.64 -7.52 10.61
C SER A 227 1.47 -6.24 11.41
N ALA A 228 0.50 -6.19 12.32
CA ALA A 228 0.30 -5.07 13.24
C ALA A 228 1.52 -4.85 14.14
N VAL A 229 2.02 -5.93 14.78
CA VAL A 229 3.18 -5.87 15.67
C VAL A 229 4.45 -5.51 14.90
N MET A 230 4.69 -6.13 13.74
CA MET A 230 5.85 -5.82 12.90
C MET A 230 5.86 -4.36 12.46
N THR A 231 4.72 -3.83 12.01
CA THR A 231 4.58 -2.41 11.66
C THR A 231 4.83 -1.52 12.88
N ALA A 232 4.25 -1.89 14.02
CA ALA A 232 4.34 -1.12 15.24
C ALA A 232 5.73 -1.12 15.90
N VAL A 233 6.61 -2.08 15.61
CA VAL A 233 7.94 -2.18 16.25
C VAL A 233 9.07 -1.82 15.28
N LEU A 234 9.00 -2.30 14.04
CA LEU A 234 10.13 -2.27 13.11
C LEU A 234 10.12 -1.06 12.17
N LEU A 235 8.97 -0.38 12.01
CA LEU A 235 8.83 0.71 11.05
C LEU A 235 8.84 2.09 11.72
N PRO A 236 9.57 3.08 11.15
CA PRO A 236 9.65 4.43 11.70
C PRO A 236 8.45 5.29 11.31
N GLU A 237 8.03 6.20 12.19
CA GLU A 237 7.01 7.20 11.84
C GLU A 237 7.53 8.16 10.75
N THR A 238 6.72 8.42 9.72
CA THR A 238 7.05 9.29 8.57
C THR A 238 6.37 10.65 8.59
N VAL A 239 5.43 10.88 9.51
CA VAL A 239 4.69 12.14 9.65
C VAL A 239 5.65 13.32 9.84
N ASN A 240 5.41 14.39 9.09
CA ASN A 240 6.16 15.67 9.17
C ASN A 240 7.67 15.56 8.96
N LYS A 241 8.17 14.47 8.35
CA LYS A 241 9.58 14.32 8.02
C LYS A 241 9.84 14.67 6.56
N PRO A 242 10.96 15.35 6.25
CA PRO A 242 11.34 15.60 4.88
C PRO A 242 11.54 14.27 4.13
N MET A 243 11.14 14.26 2.88
CA MET A 243 11.18 13.07 2.05
C MET A 243 12.63 12.85 1.58
N HIS A 244 13.22 11.71 1.97
CA HIS A 244 14.59 11.37 1.60
C HIS A 244 14.72 11.26 0.08
N GLU A 245 15.68 11.97 -0.51
CA GLU A 245 15.90 11.96 -1.95
C GLU A 245 16.85 10.84 -2.35
N THR A 246 17.84 10.53 -1.50
CA THR A 246 18.88 9.53 -1.74
C THR A 246 18.92 8.44 -0.66
N ILE A 247 19.68 7.37 -0.94
CA ILE A 247 19.89 6.27 0.01
C ILE A 247 20.74 6.71 1.21
N ALA A 248 21.71 7.61 0.99
CA ALA A 248 22.55 8.17 2.04
C ALA A 248 21.73 8.96 3.07
N ASP A 249 20.74 9.74 2.62
CA ASP A 249 19.86 10.49 3.53
C ASP A 249 19.09 9.56 4.50
N VAL A 250 18.78 8.33 4.06
CA VAL A 250 18.10 7.32 4.90
C VAL A 250 19.05 6.72 5.94
N GLU A 251 20.35 6.61 5.62
CA GLU A 251 21.39 6.16 6.56
C GLU A 251 21.67 7.23 7.61
N ASP A 252 21.88 8.47 7.18
CA ASP A 252 22.22 9.60 8.06
C ASP A 252 21.10 9.89 9.07
N ALA A 253 19.82 9.75 8.68
CA ALA A 253 18.68 9.92 9.57
C ALA A 253 18.49 8.79 10.61
N THR A 254 19.28 7.71 10.53
CA THR A 254 19.27 6.60 11.50
C THR A 254 20.49 6.51 12.40
N THR A 255 21.49 7.39 12.19
CA THR A 255 22.65 7.58 13.06
C THR A 255 22.39 8.68 14.09
#